data_AF-U1PQJ7-F1
#
_entry.id   AF-U1PQJ7-F1
#
_cell.length_a   1.000
_cell.length_b   1.000
_cell.length_c   1.000
_cell.angle_alpha   90.00
_cell.angle_beta   90.00
_cell.angle_gamma   90.00
#
_symmetry.space_group_name_H-M   'P 1'
#
loop_
_entity.id
_entity.type
_entity.pdbx_description
1 polymer ?
#
loop_
_entity_poly.entity_id
_entity_poly.type
_entity_poly.pdbx_seq_one_letter_code
_entity_poly.pdbx_strand_id
1 'polypeptide(L)' 'MADHIIKAAVKEYLDEKNVASDFYGALDDEVAELLDDAARRAEANDRKT' A
#
# COMPACT_ATOMS: atom_id res chain seq x y z
N MET A 1 4.79 3.60 11.20
CA MET A 1 5.84 3.28 10.20
C MET A 1 5.06 2.74 9.02
N ALA A 2 5.45 3.01 7.77
CA ALA A 2 4.67 2.48 6.65
C ALA A 2 5.11 1.03 6.45
N ASP A 3 4.21 0.09 6.71
CA ASP A 3 4.55 -1.33 6.82
C ASP A 3 4.43 -2.03 5.45
N HIS A 4 3.66 -1.46 4.52
CA HIS A 4 3.44 -2.00 3.17
C HIS A 4 4.19 -1.22 2.09
N ILE A 5 4.50 0.06 2.31
CA ILE A 5 5.11 0.92 1.28
C ILE A 5 6.56 1.34 1.59
N ILE A 6 7.40 1.31 0.55
CA ILE A 6 8.79 1.80 0.62
C ILE A 6 8.81 3.29 0.24
N LYS A 7 9.03 4.17 1.23
CA LYS A 7 9.06 5.64 1.01
C LYS A 7 10.03 6.10 -0.08
N ALA A 8 11.17 5.41 -0.22
CA ALA A 8 12.16 5.71 -1.25
C ALA A 8 11.59 5.49 -2.67
N ALA A 9 10.88 4.38 -2.89
CA ALA A 9 10.25 4.07 -4.17
C ALA A 9 9.16 5.09 -4.53
N VAL A 10 8.40 5.57 -3.54
CA VAL A 10 7.41 6.64 -3.74
C VAL A 10 8.08 7.93 -4.19
N LYS A 11 9.22 8.31 -3.59
CA LYS A 11 9.97 9.51 -4.00
C LYS A 11 10.61 9.37 -5.37
N GLU A 12 11.11 8.18 -5.70
CA GLU A 12 11.65 7.87 -7.02
C GLU A 12 10.58 8.02 -8.10
N TYR A 13 9.39 7.47 -7.86
CA TYR A 13 8.25 7.60 -8.79
C TYR A 13 7.77 9.05 -8.97
N LEU A 14 7.94 9.88 -7.94
CA LEU A 14 7.51 11.28 -7.94
C LEU A 14 8.62 12.26 -8.36
N ASP A 15 9.70 11.78 -8.99
CA ASP A 15 10.85 12.59 -9.44
C ASP A 15 11.45 13.45 -8.30
N GLU A 16 11.69 12.83 -7.14
CA GLU A 16 12.26 13.45 -5.93
C GLU A 16 11.46 14.64 -5.35
N LYS A 17 10.19 14.79 -5.75
CA LYS A 17 9.31 15.81 -5.18
C LYS A 17 9.12 15.61 -3.68
N ASN A 18 8.94 16.73 -2.96
CA ASN A 18 8.57 16.69 -1.56
C ASN A 18 7.18 16.08 -1.40
N VAL A 19 7.10 15.04 -0.58
CA VAL A 19 5.86 14.34 -0.23
C VAL A 19 5.53 14.68 1.21
N ALA A 20 4.28 15.04 1.46
CA ALA A 20 3.80 15.33 2.81
C ALA A 20 3.92 14.07 3.69
N SER A 21 4.27 14.23 4.97
CA SER A 21 4.55 13.07 5.82
C SER A 21 3.30 12.23 6.12
N ASP A 22 2.13 12.86 6.13
CA ASP A 22 0.81 12.25 6.31
C ASP A 22 0.38 11.40 5.12
N PHE A 23 0.76 11.79 3.90
CA PHE A 23 0.49 11.02 2.69
C PHE A 23 0.99 9.57 2.79
N TYR A 24 2.16 9.35 3.37
CA TYR A 24 2.70 8.00 3.52
C TYR A 24 1.84 7.11 4.43
N GLY A 25 1.17 7.67 5.44
CA GLY A 25 0.24 6.91 6.27
C GLY A 25 -1.02 6.56 5.46
N ALA A 26 -1.64 7.57 4.84
CA ALA A 26 -2.85 7.37 4.05
C ALA A 26 -2.66 6.37 2.88
N LEU A 27 -1.50 6.39 2.23
CA LEU A 27 -1.18 5.42 1.18
C LEU A 27 -0.96 4.00 1.74
N ASP A 28 -0.38 3.87 2.93
CA ASP A 28 -0.18 2.57 3.58
C ASP A 28 -1.53 1.94 3.97
N ASP A 29 -2.44 2.75 4.52
CA ASP A 29 -3.81 2.34 4.88
C ASP A 29 -4.58 1.85 3.63
N GLU A 30 -4.52 2.58 2.52
CA GLU A 30 -5.16 2.15 1.26
C GLU A 30 -4.58 0.85 0.70
N VAL A 31 -3.26 0.68 0.77
CA VAL A 31 -2.63 -0.58 0.34
C VAL A 31 -3.08 -1.73 1.25
N ALA A 32 -3.20 -1.51 2.55
CA ALA A 32 -3.70 -2.52 3.48
C ALA A 32 -5.14 -2.94 3.14
N GLU A 33 -6.04 -1.99 2.89
CA GLU A 33 -7.42 -2.29 2.49
C GLU A 33 -7.48 -3.11 1.19
N LEU A 34 -6.67 -2.76 0.19
CA LEU A 34 -6.60 -3.51 -1.07
C LEU A 34 -6.09 -4.95 -0.88
N LEU A 35 -5.13 -5.15 0.01
CA LEU A 35 -4.59 -6.48 0.32
C LEU A 35 -5.60 -7.33 1.08
N ASP A 36 -6.31 -6.75 2.05
CA ASP A 36 -7.39 -7.42 2.78
C ASP A 36 -8.52 -7.81 1.82
N ASP A 37 -8.91 -6.95 0.89
CA ASP A 37 -9.89 -7.27 -0.14
C ASP A 37 -9.45 -8.43 -1.04
N ALA A 38 -8.18 -8.44 -1.45
CA ALA A 38 -7.63 -9.53 -2.23
C ALA A 38 -7.65 -10.86 -1.45
N ALA A 39 -7.26 -10.83 -0.17
CA ALA A 39 -7.30 -11.99 0.71
C ALA A 39 -8.72 -12.52 0.90
N ARG A 40 -9.68 -11.64 1.21
CA ARG A 40 -11.10 -11.99 1.35
C ARG A 40 -11.64 -12.64 0.08
N ARG A 41 -11.27 -12.13 -1.10
CA ARG A 41 -11.67 -12.72 -2.38
C ARG A 41 -11.05 -14.10 -2.59
N ALA A 42 -9.77 -14.29 -2.25
CA ALA A 42 -9.10 -15.58 -2.36
C ALA A 42 -9.78 -16.63 -1.45
N GLU A 43 -10.04 -16.27 -0.20
CA GLU A 43 -10.76 -17.12 0.78
C GLU A 43 -12.19 -17.46 0.32
N ALA A 44 -12.94 -16.46 -0.16
CA ALA A 44 -14.30 -16.67 -0.66
C ALA A 44 -14.37 -17.62 -1.87
N ASN A 45 -13.27 -17.77 -2.60
CA ASN A 45 -13.16 -18.68 -3.74
C ASN A 45 -12.45 -20.00 -3.40
N ASP A 46 -12.08 -20.23 -2.13
CA ASP A 46 -11.27 -21.36 -1.67
C ASP A 46 -9.94 -21.49 -2.45
N ARG A 47 -9.33 -20.33 -2.76
CA ARG A 47 -8.07 -20.23 -3.50
C ARG A 47 -6.99 -19.64 -2.60
N LYS A 48 -5.75 -20.10 -2.80
CA LYS A 48 -4.54 -19.55 -2.15
C LYS A 48 -3.82 -18.48 -3.00
N THR A 49 -4.37 -18.19 -4.17
CA THR A 49 -3.83 -17.30 -5.21
C THR A 49 -4.94 -16.45 -5.79
#